data_AF-A0A945FHY8-F1
#
_entry.id   AF-A0A945FHY8-F1
#
_cell.length_a   1.000
_cell.length_b   1.000
_cell.length_c   1.000
_cell.angle_alpha   90.00
_cell.angle_beta   90.00
_cell.angle_gamma   90.00
#
_symmetry.space_group_name_H-M   'P 1'
#
loop_
_entity.id
_entity.type
_entity.pdbx_description
1 polymer ?
#
loop_
_entity_poly.entity_id
_entity_poly.type
_entity_poly.pdbx_seq_one_letter_code
_entity_poly.pdbx_strand_id
1 'polypeptide(L)'
;MSDPVEIIRERCIEHLQSRKAEDLAVIDLRGIADFSDYFIVCTGAADTQVRALADAVIEGLKSEGHRPWQVEGYDTRKWILIDFVDVVVHI
;
A
#
# COMPACT_ATOMS: atom_id res chain seq x y z
N MET A 1 -20.43 10.84 -3.16
CA MET A 1 -19.01 10.70 -3.53
C MET A 1 -18.42 9.71 -2.55
N SER A 2 -17.79 8.64 -3.03
CA SER A 2 -17.11 7.69 -2.13
C SER A 2 -15.92 8.39 -1.47
N ASP A 3 -15.67 8.04 -0.22
CA ASP A 3 -14.57 8.55 0.59
C ASP A 3 -13.21 8.23 -0.07
N PRO A 4 -12.34 9.23 -0.32
CA PRO A 4 -11.01 9.01 -0.90
C PRO A 4 -10.17 7.97 -0.17
N VAL A 5 -10.27 7.90 1.16
CA VAL A 5 -9.49 6.93 1.98
C VAL A 5 -9.92 5.50 1.65
N GLU A 6 -11.23 5.27 1.54
CA GLU A 6 -11.79 3.96 1.18
C GLU A 6 -11.37 3.55 -0.24
N ILE A 7 -11.35 4.48 -1.19
CA ILE A 7 -10.88 4.23 -2.57
C ILE A 7 -9.41 3.82 -2.56
N ILE A 8 -8.55 4.59 -1.86
CA ILE A 8 -7.10 4.30 -1.82
C ILE A 8 -6.87 2.92 -1.21
N ARG A 9 -7.53 2.61 -0.10
CA ARG A 9 -7.46 1.29 0.55
C ARG A 9 -7.84 0.17 -0.41
N GLU A 10 -8.99 0.28 -1.09
CA GLU A 10 -9.48 -0.73 -2.02
C GLU A 10 -8.52 -0.95 -3.19
N ARG A 11 -8.01 0.12 -3.80
CA ARG A 11 -7.04 0.03 -4.89
C ARG A 11 -5.71 -0.59 -4.46
N CYS A 12 -5.21 -0.24 -3.28
CA CYS A 12 -4.02 -0.91 -2.71
C CYS A 12 -4.25 -2.43 -2.63
N ILE A 13 -5.37 -2.87 -2.06
CA ILE A 13 -5.71 -4.29 -1.91
C ILE A 13 -5.79 -4.98 -3.28
N GLU A 14 -6.52 -4.38 -4.24
CA GLU A 14 -6.66 -4.93 -5.59
C GLU A 14 -5.31 -5.10 -6.29
N HIS A 15 -4.45 -4.08 -6.25
CA HIS A 15 -3.13 -4.14 -6.87
C HIS A 15 -2.22 -5.19 -6.23
N LEU A 16 -2.21 -5.29 -4.90
CA LEU A 16 -1.45 -6.29 -4.16
C LEU A 16 -1.95 -7.72 -4.46
N GLN A 17 -3.26 -7.93 -4.47
CA GLN A 17 -3.87 -9.23 -4.82
C GLN A 17 -3.59 -9.61 -6.27
N SER A 18 -3.65 -8.66 -7.22
CA SER A 18 -3.35 -8.91 -8.63
C SER A 18 -1.91 -9.39 -8.88
N ARG A 19 -1.01 -9.10 -7.93
CA ARG A 19 0.39 -9.50 -7.92
C ARG A 19 0.69 -10.66 -6.98
N LYS A 20 -0.36 -11.31 -6.47
CA LYS A 20 -0.28 -12.47 -5.58
C LYS A 20 0.57 -12.20 -4.33
N ALA A 21 0.33 -11.06 -3.69
CA ALA A 21 0.89 -10.79 -2.37
C ALA A 21 0.48 -11.90 -1.38
N GLU A 22 1.42 -12.31 -0.53
CA GLU A 22 1.18 -13.29 0.54
C GLU A 22 0.84 -12.56 1.85
N ASP A 23 0.13 -13.23 2.74
CA ASP A 23 -0.21 -12.72 4.08
C ASP A 23 -0.78 -11.29 4.10
N LEU A 24 -1.60 -10.95 3.10
CA LEU A 24 -2.22 -9.64 3.00
C LEU A 24 -3.21 -9.42 4.14
N ALA A 25 -2.89 -8.50 5.04
CA ALA A 25 -3.73 -8.05 6.14
C ALA A 25 -4.00 -6.54 6.05
N VAL A 26 -5.20 -6.16 6.44
CA VAL A 26 -5.64 -4.76 6.52
C VAL A 26 -6.00 -4.50 7.97
N ILE A 27 -5.33 -3.53 8.58
CA ILE A 27 -5.51 -3.14 9.98
C ILE A 27 -6.25 -1.80 9.96
N ASP A 28 -7.45 -1.77 10.55
CA ASP A 28 -8.20 -0.54 10.81
C ASP A 28 -7.66 0.11 12.08
N LEU A 29 -7.08 1.30 11.92
CA LEU A 29 -6.45 2.07 13.00
C LEU A 29 -7.35 3.22 13.50
N ARG A 30 -8.53 3.41 12.91
CA ARG A 30 -9.45 4.49 13.29
C ARG A 30 -9.85 4.35 14.77
N GLY A 31 -9.64 5.42 15.54
CA GLY A 31 -9.89 5.43 16.98
C GLY A 31 -8.83 4.70 17.82
N ILE A 32 -7.77 4.21 17.20
CA ILE A 32 -6.61 3.59 17.86
C ILE A 32 -5.36 4.46 17.68
N ALA A 33 -5.17 5.01 16.47
CA ALA A 33 -4.04 5.87 16.14
C ALA A 33 -4.49 7.10 15.34
N ASP A 34 -3.84 8.23 15.57
CA ASP A 34 -4.17 9.52 14.92
C ASP A 34 -3.35 9.80 13.65
N PHE A 35 -2.37 8.95 13.32
CA PHE A 35 -1.45 9.20 12.21
C PHE A 35 -1.88 8.58 10.88
N SER A 36 -2.81 7.63 10.88
CA SER A 36 -3.33 6.95 9.67
C SER A 36 -4.61 6.18 10.00
N ASP A 37 -5.52 6.05 9.02
CA ASP A 37 -6.77 5.29 9.18
C ASP A 37 -6.58 3.80 8.93
N TYR A 38 -5.70 3.44 7.99
CA TYR A 38 -5.46 2.05 7.60
C TYR A 38 -3.98 1.72 7.47
N PHE A 39 -3.58 0.56 8.00
CA PHE A 39 -2.27 -0.03 7.76
C PHE A 39 -2.44 -1.36 7.02
N ILE A 40 -1.94 -1.42 5.80
CA ILE A 40 -1.96 -2.62 4.95
C ILE A 40 -0.57 -3.25 5.03
N VAL A 41 -0.51 -4.54 5.33
CA VAL A 41 0.74 -5.30 5.35
C VAL A 41 0.61 -6.54 4.49
N CYS A 42 1.66 -6.87 3.73
CA CYS A 42 1.76 -8.13 3.01
C CYS A 42 3.22 -8.56 2.87
N THR A 43 3.43 -9.73 2.28
CA THR A 43 4.75 -10.31 2.01
C THR A 43 4.92 -10.54 0.51
N GLY A 44 6.10 -10.19 -0.01
CA GLY A 44 6.57 -10.64 -1.33
C GLY A 44 7.54 -11.82 -1.20
N ALA A 45 7.39 -12.85 -2.03
CA ALA A 45 8.20 -14.07 -1.96
C ALA A 45 9.67 -13.86 -2.39
N ALA A 46 9.98 -12.74 -3.06
CA ALA A 46 11.35 -12.37 -3.47
C ALA A 46 11.47 -10.85 -3.71
N ASP A 47 12.70 -10.32 -3.66
CA ASP A 47 13.00 -8.89 -3.89
C ASP A 47 12.40 -8.32 -5.19
N THR A 48 12.31 -9.14 -6.26
CA THR A 48 11.67 -8.74 -7.52
C THR A 48 10.15 -8.61 -7.41
N GLN A 49 9.50 -9.49 -6.65
CA GLN A 49 8.06 -9.41 -6.39
C GLN A 49 7.74 -8.26 -5.44
N VAL A 50 8.55 -8.04 -4.39
CA VAL A 50 8.41 -6.89 -3.47
C VAL A 50 8.40 -5.58 -4.27
N ARG A 51 9.33 -5.41 -5.20
CA ARG A 51 9.33 -4.25 -6.10
C ARG A 51 8.09 -4.21 -7.00
N ALA A 52 7.71 -5.33 -7.61
CA ALA A 52 6.55 -5.38 -8.51
C ALA A 52 5.22 -5.08 -7.80
N LEU A 53 5.10 -5.44 -6.52
CA LEU A 53 4.00 -5.10 -5.64
C LEU A 53 3.95 -3.59 -5.39
N ALA A 54 5.09 -2.99 -5.00
CA ALA A 54 5.19 -1.56 -4.79
C ALA A 54 4.88 -0.76 -6.06
N ASP A 55 5.44 -1.16 -7.20
CA ASP A 55 5.18 -0.51 -8.50
C ASP A 55 3.71 -0.59 -8.89
N ALA A 56 3.05 -1.73 -8.64
CA ALA A 56 1.63 -1.90 -8.94
C ALA A 56 0.75 -0.95 -8.12
N VAL A 57 1.05 -0.79 -6.81
CA VAL A 57 0.34 0.17 -5.94
C VAL A 57 0.61 1.60 -6.41
N ILE A 58 1.88 2.00 -6.53
CA ILE A 58 2.27 3.39 -6.83
C ILE A 58 1.73 3.83 -8.19
N GLU A 59 1.97 3.07 -9.25
CA GLU A 59 1.57 3.48 -10.61
C GLU A 59 0.07 3.33 -10.84
N GLY A 60 -0.57 2.32 -10.21
CA GLY A 60 -2.01 2.15 -10.24
C GLY A 60 -2.76 3.35 -9.66
N LEU A 61 -2.46 3.70 -8.41
CA LEU A 61 -3.05 4.85 -7.72
C LEU A 61 -2.71 6.18 -8.39
N LYS A 62 -1.46 6.34 -8.87
CA LYS A 62 -1.04 7.56 -9.59
C LYS A 62 -1.84 7.77 -10.87
N SER A 63 -2.22 6.71 -11.58
CA SER A 63 -3.08 6.80 -12.76
C SER A 63 -4.50 7.29 -12.45
N GLU A 64 -4.95 7.09 -11.20
CA GLU A 64 -6.23 7.55 -10.66
C GLU A 64 -6.14 8.91 -9.95
N GLY A 65 -4.94 9.53 -9.94
CA GLY A 65 -4.71 10.85 -9.34
C GLY A 65 -4.25 10.81 -7.88
N HIS A 66 -4.02 9.63 -7.31
CA HIS A 66 -3.57 9.44 -5.94
C HIS A 66 -2.07 9.14 -5.92
N ARG A 67 -1.25 10.08 -5.46
CA ARG A 67 0.21 9.88 -5.34
C ARG A 67 0.59 9.60 -3.90
N PRO A 68 1.55 8.70 -3.65
CA PRO A 68 2.10 8.53 -2.32
C PRO A 68 2.76 9.84 -1.88
N TRP A 69 2.57 10.20 -0.63
CA TRP A 69 3.28 11.27 0.05
C TRP A 69 4.77 10.94 0.15
N GLN A 70 5.09 9.72 0.56
CA GLN A 70 6.45 9.25 0.73
C GLN A 70 6.57 7.76 0.40
N VAL A 71 7.75 7.36 -0.06
CA VAL A 71 8.11 5.96 -0.29
C VAL A 71 9.49 5.70 0.31
N GLU A 72 9.60 4.69 1.17
CA GLU A 72 10.85 4.29 1.83
C GLU A 72 11.24 2.86 1.47
N GLY A 73 12.54 2.56 1.54
CA GLY A 73 13.07 1.21 1.36
C GLY A 73 13.07 0.68 -0.09
N TYR A 74 12.46 1.41 -1.04
CA TYR A 74 12.27 1.01 -2.44
C TYR A 74 13.53 0.46 -3.13
N ASP A 75 14.68 1.11 -2.94
CA ASP A 75 15.94 0.68 -3.57
C ASP A 75 16.50 -0.62 -2.98
N THR A 76 16.27 -0.85 -1.68
CA THR A 76 16.78 -2.01 -0.94
C THR A 76 15.94 -3.26 -1.16
N ARG A 77 14.63 -3.11 -1.40
CA ARG A 77 13.67 -4.19 -1.71
C ARG A 77 13.56 -5.26 -0.62
N LYS A 78 14.00 -4.94 0.61
CA LYS A 78 13.86 -5.81 1.79
C LYS A 78 12.58 -5.53 2.56
N TRP A 79 12.17 -4.28 2.54
CA TRP A 79 10.91 -3.77 3.03
C TRP A 79 10.62 -2.51 2.23
N ILE A 80 9.38 -2.31 1.81
CA ILE A 80 8.96 -1.08 1.15
C ILE A 80 7.77 -0.53 1.94
N LEU A 81 7.87 0.73 2.34
CA LEU A 81 6.78 1.46 2.96
C LEU A 81 6.29 2.54 2.00
N ILE A 82 4.98 2.54 1.72
CA ILE A 82 4.32 3.48 0.82
C ILE A 82 3.28 4.22 1.65
N ASP A 83 3.46 5.53 1.77
CA ASP A 83 2.67 6.38 2.64
C ASP A 83 1.72 7.26 1.80
N PHE A 84 0.41 7.10 2.00
CA PHE A 84 -0.64 7.98 1.45
C PHE A 84 -1.29 8.86 2.54
N VAL A 85 -0.62 9.06 3.68
CA VAL A 85 -1.11 9.70 4.90
C VAL A 85 -2.18 8.85 5.60
N ASP A 86 -3.38 8.78 5.04
CA ASP A 86 -4.51 8.07 5.66
C ASP A 86 -4.46 6.54 5.43
N VAL A 87 -3.63 6.09 4.48
CA VAL A 87 -3.37 4.67 4.20
C VAL A 87 -1.88 4.43 4.06
N VAL A 88 -1.34 3.51 4.86
CA VAL A 88 0.06 3.08 4.77
C VAL A 88 0.11 1.64 4.26
N VAL A 89 1.00 1.36 3.31
CA VAL A 89 1.25 0.01 2.79
C VAL A 89 2.67 -0.42 3.15
N HIS A 90 2.81 -1.57 3.79
CA HIS A 90 4.07 -2.21 4.11
C HIS A 90 4.19 -3.55 3.37
N ILE A 91 5.24 -3.69 2.57
CA ILE A 91 5.51 -4.83 1.69
C ILE A 91 6.85 -5.45 2.03
#